data_AF-A0AAE8ELD8-F1
#
_entry.id   AF-A0AAE8ELD8-F1
#
_cell.length_a   1.000
_cell.length_b   1.000
_cell.length_c   1.000
_cell.angle_alpha   90.00
_cell.angle_beta   90.00
_cell.angle_gamma   90.00
#
_symmetry.space_group_name_H-M   'P 1'
#
loop_
_entity.id
_entity.type
_entity.pdbx_description
1 polymer ?
#
loop_
_entity_poly.entity_id
_entity_poly.type
_entity_poly.pdbx_seq_one_letter_code
_entity_poly.pdbx_strand_id
1 'polypeptide(L)'
;MDSGNVRGYRGMFPIIGENVMIDASSVVIGKVTLGNDVSIWPLVAIRGDVNDIHIGARSNIQDGSVLHITHGSEKNPEGNPLIIGEDVTVGHKAMLHGCTIGNRVLVGMGSIILDGAVIEDDVMIGAGSLVPPRKHLESGYLYLGSPAKKIRPLSQEEIEGLEYSAANYVRWKNDYIL
;
A
#
# COMPACT_ATOMS: atom_id res chain seq x y z
N MET A 1 -11.08 12.97 -21.39
CA MET A 1 -10.55 11.98 -20.42
C MET A 1 -11.74 11.17 -19.96
N ASP A 2 -11.55 9.86 -19.76
CA ASP A 2 -12.57 9.03 -19.12
C ASP A 2 -12.88 9.59 -17.72
N SER A 3 -14.15 9.83 -17.41
CA SER A 3 -14.59 10.45 -16.15
C SER A 3 -14.73 9.46 -15.00
N GLY A 4 -14.55 8.15 -15.26
CA GLY A 4 -14.57 7.11 -14.22
C GLY A 4 -13.43 7.22 -13.22
N ASN A 5 -13.56 6.57 -12.07
CA ASN A 5 -12.50 6.42 -11.05
C ASN A 5 -11.45 5.36 -11.43
N VAL A 6 -11.78 4.40 -12.28
CA VAL A 6 -10.86 3.39 -12.82
C VAL A 6 -10.53 3.72 -14.27
N ARG A 7 -9.24 3.93 -14.60
CA ARG A 7 -8.84 4.50 -15.90
C ARG A 7 -7.68 3.75 -16.53
N GLY A 8 -7.68 3.66 -17.85
CA GLY A 8 -6.56 3.12 -18.61
C GLY A 8 -5.42 4.13 -18.83
N TYR A 9 -4.22 3.63 -19.06
CA TYR A 9 -3.05 4.39 -19.51
C TYR A 9 -2.33 3.63 -20.62
N ARG A 10 -2.24 4.21 -21.83
CA ARG A 10 -1.57 3.60 -23.00
C ARG A 10 -1.97 2.13 -23.28
N GLY A 11 -3.25 1.80 -23.11
CA GLY A 11 -3.79 0.45 -23.32
C GLY A 11 -3.68 -0.48 -22.11
N MET A 12 -3.00 -0.07 -21.03
CA MET A 12 -2.97 -0.81 -19.77
C MET A 12 -4.15 -0.37 -18.89
N PHE A 13 -4.82 -1.33 -18.26
CA PHE A 13 -5.97 -1.09 -17.39
C PHE A 13 -5.81 -1.84 -16.06
N PRO A 14 -6.41 -1.33 -14.97
CA PRO A 14 -6.40 -2.04 -13.70
C PRO A 14 -7.04 -3.42 -13.80
N ILE A 15 -6.39 -4.41 -13.20
CA ILE A 15 -6.90 -5.78 -13.02
C ILE A 15 -7.46 -5.86 -11.61
N ILE A 16 -8.75 -6.19 -11.49
CA ILE A 16 -9.50 -6.14 -10.23
C ILE A 16 -9.95 -7.56 -9.89
N GLY A 17 -9.58 -8.03 -8.68
CA GLY A 17 -10.02 -9.30 -8.13
C GLY A 17 -11.47 -9.31 -7.64
N GLU A 18 -11.84 -10.34 -6.89
CA GLU A 18 -13.19 -10.51 -6.35
C GLU A 18 -13.42 -9.66 -5.09
N ASN A 19 -14.66 -9.20 -4.91
CA ASN A 19 -15.10 -8.44 -3.74
C ASN A 19 -14.24 -7.18 -3.44
N VAL A 20 -13.65 -6.57 -4.46
CA VAL A 20 -12.84 -5.35 -4.29
C VAL A 20 -13.76 -4.14 -4.12
N MET A 21 -13.47 -3.29 -3.13
CA MET A 21 -14.09 -1.97 -3.00
C MET A 21 -13.15 -0.91 -3.57
N ILE A 22 -13.62 -0.10 -4.51
CA ILE A 22 -12.96 1.14 -4.93
C ILE A 22 -13.94 2.28 -4.73
N ASP A 23 -13.66 3.15 -3.77
CA ASP A 23 -14.52 4.30 -3.52
C ASP A 23 -14.65 5.19 -4.76
N ALA A 24 -15.84 5.75 -4.96
CA ALA A 24 -16.16 6.56 -6.13
C ALA A 24 -15.32 7.86 -6.22
N SER A 25 -14.82 8.35 -5.08
CA SER A 25 -13.96 9.54 -5.01
C SER A 25 -12.48 9.24 -5.26
N SER A 26 -12.09 7.97 -5.27
CA SER A 26 -10.71 7.55 -5.50
C SER A 26 -10.38 7.47 -6.99
N VAL A 27 -9.11 7.35 -7.33
CA VAL A 27 -8.65 7.28 -8.72
C VAL A 27 -7.58 6.19 -8.85
N VAL A 28 -7.82 5.20 -9.71
CA VAL A 28 -6.92 4.08 -10.00
C VAL A 28 -6.61 4.05 -11.49
N ILE A 29 -5.33 4.23 -11.86
CA ILE A 29 -4.90 4.45 -13.24
C ILE A 29 -3.83 3.44 -13.66
N GLY A 30 -4.00 2.85 -14.85
CA GLY A 30 -2.95 2.14 -15.57
C GLY A 30 -2.73 0.70 -15.11
N LYS A 31 -1.47 0.25 -15.07
CA LYS A 31 -1.08 -1.13 -14.75
C LYS A 31 -1.07 -1.36 -13.24
N VAL A 32 -2.27 -1.49 -12.69
CA VAL A 32 -2.53 -1.76 -11.27
C VAL A 32 -3.20 -3.12 -11.14
N THR A 33 -2.73 -3.99 -10.26
CA THR A 33 -3.38 -5.26 -9.92
C THR A 33 -3.84 -5.21 -8.48
N LEU A 34 -5.13 -5.46 -8.26
CA LEU A 34 -5.76 -5.54 -6.94
C LEU A 34 -6.20 -6.99 -6.69
N GLY A 35 -5.68 -7.60 -5.63
CA GLY A 35 -6.09 -8.92 -5.17
C GLY A 35 -7.51 -8.94 -4.62
N ASN A 36 -8.00 -10.14 -4.28
CA ASN A 36 -9.33 -10.31 -3.71
C ASN A 36 -9.48 -9.55 -2.39
N ASP A 37 -10.68 -9.05 -2.12
CA ASP A 37 -11.02 -8.34 -0.88
C ASP A 37 -10.18 -7.08 -0.59
N VAL A 38 -9.46 -6.54 -1.58
CA VAL A 38 -8.78 -5.25 -1.45
C VAL A 38 -9.81 -4.13 -1.27
N SER A 39 -9.47 -3.15 -0.45
CA SER A 39 -10.30 -1.96 -0.22
C SER A 39 -9.52 -0.68 -0.47
N ILE A 40 -10.00 0.14 -1.39
CA ILE A 40 -9.48 1.47 -1.70
C ILE A 40 -10.48 2.50 -1.20
N TRP A 41 -10.10 3.18 -0.12
CA TRP A 41 -10.96 4.10 0.64
C TRP A 41 -11.01 5.49 -0.01
N PRO A 42 -11.89 6.41 0.45
CA PRO A 42 -12.09 7.72 -0.16
C PRO A 42 -10.82 8.54 -0.43
N LEU A 43 -10.84 9.29 -1.54
CA LEU A 43 -9.81 10.25 -1.93
C LEU A 43 -8.40 9.65 -2.08
N VAL A 44 -8.29 8.35 -2.39
CA VAL A 44 -7.02 7.68 -2.67
C VAL A 44 -6.64 7.86 -4.14
N ALA A 45 -5.36 8.11 -4.40
CA ALA A 45 -4.80 8.13 -5.75
C ALA A 45 -3.78 7.01 -5.95
N ILE A 46 -4.04 6.12 -6.92
CA ILE A 46 -3.16 5.02 -7.31
C ILE A 46 -2.84 5.17 -8.78
N ARG A 47 -1.57 5.40 -9.13
CA ARG A 47 -1.17 5.67 -10.51
C ARG A 47 0.00 4.78 -10.95
N GLY A 48 -0.33 3.68 -11.64
CA GLY A 48 0.61 2.75 -12.28
C GLY A 48 0.76 3.06 -13.77
N ASP A 49 1.20 4.26 -14.14
CA ASP A 49 1.33 4.68 -15.53
C ASP A 49 2.69 4.34 -16.14
N VAL A 50 3.77 4.52 -15.38
CA VAL A 50 5.15 4.34 -15.86
C VAL A 50 5.88 3.12 -15.27
N ASN A 51 5.20 2.36 -14.42
CA ASN A 51 5.62 1.07 -13.85
C ASN A 51 4.40 0.37 -13.22
N ASP A 52 4.63 -0.78 -12.59
CA ASP A 52 3.58 -1.67 -12.10
C ASP A 52 3.26 -1.42 -10.62
N ILE A 53 1.96 -1.49 -10.27
CA ILE A 53 1.50 -1.53 -8.88
C ILE A 53 0.77 -2.85 -8.64
N HIS A 54 1.18 -3.58 -7.60
CA HIS A 54 0.51 -4.79 -7.14
C HIS A 54 0.09 -4.64 -5.69
N ILE A 55 -1.18 -4.94 -5.38
CA ILE A 55 -1.73 -4.92 -4.03
C ILE A 55 -2.35 -6.30 -3.76
N GLY A 56 -1.77 -7.04 -2.82
CA GLY A 56 -2.19 -8.37 -2.43
C GLY A 56 -3.56 -8.41 -1.76
N ALA A 57 -4.10 -9.61 -1.61
CA ALA A 57 -5.45 -9.83 -1.09
C ALA A 57 -5.65 -9.28 0.33
N ARG A 58 -6.88 -8.86 0.63
CA ARG A 58 -7.32 -8.37 1.97
C ARG A 58 -6.59 -7.13 2.48
N SER A 59 -5.78 -6.49 1.63
CA SER A 59 -5.08 -5.26 1.98
C SER A 59 -5.98 -4.03 1.83
N ASN A 60 -5.81 -3.05 2.71
CA ASN A 60 -6.60 -1.83 2.74
C ASN A 60 -5.72 -0.59 2.54
N ILE A 61 -6.12 0.26 1.60
CA ILE A 61 -5.48 1.54 1.31
C ILE A 61 -6.41 2.64 1.77
N GLN A 62 -6.11 3.21 2.94
CA GLN A 62 -7.00 4.12 3.63
C GLN A 62 -6.97 5.54 3.07
N ASP A 63 -7.93 6.33 3.52
CA ASP A 63 -8.35 7.62 2.98
C ASP A 63 -7.19 8.58 2.70
N GLY A 64 -7.24 9.23 1.54
CA GLY A 64 -6.26 10.26 1.18
C GLY A 64 -4.84 9.77 0.91
N SER A 65 -4.61 8.45 0.88
CA SER A 65 -3.29 7.89 0.55
C SER A 65 -2.95 8.08 -0.92
N VAL A 66 -1.66 8.19 -1.21
CA VAL A 66 -1.13 8.34 -2.58
C VAL A 66 -0.12 7.24 -2.85
N LEU A 67 -0.33 6.51 -3.94
CA LEU A 67 0.48 5.37 -4.36
C LEU A 67 1.01 5.65 -5.77
N HIS A 68 2.34 5.65 -5.90
CA HIS A 68 3.00 5.94 -7.15
C HIS A 68 4.33 5.16 -7.28
N ILE A 69 4.95 5.27 -8.45
CA ILE A 69 6.08 4.43 -8.86
C ILE A 69 7.14 5.26 -9.58
N THR A 70 8.32 4.67 -9.78
CA THR A 70 9.40 5.27 -10.57
C THR A 70 9.56 4.53 -11.89
N HIS A 71 9.61 5.30 -12.98
CA HIS A 71 9.87 4.78 -14.33
C HIS A 71 11.28 4.22 -14.47
N GLY A 72 11.46 3.29 -15.41
CA GLY A 72 12.77 2.83 -15.84
C GLY A 72 13.61 3.95 -16.46
N SER A 73 14.90 3.99 -16.16
CA SER A 73 15.87 4.95 -16.70
C SER A 73 17.21 4.27 -16.98
N GLU A 74 18.13 4.94 -17.67
CA GLU A 74 19.49 4.38 -17.92
C GLU A 74 20.21 3.95 -16.63
N LYS A 75 19.97 4.64 -15.51
CA LYS A 75 20.59 4.34 -14.21
C LYS A 75 19.83 3.31 -13.39
N ASN A 76 18.56 3.08 -13.69
CA ASN A 76 17.70 2.08 -13.07
C ASN A 76 16.71 1.55 -14.11
N PRO A 77 17.12 0.59 -14.97
CA PRO A 77 16.32 0.15 -16.10
C PRO A 77 14.94 -0.39 -15.71
N GLU A 78 14.84 -1.04 -14.55
CA GLU A 78 13.61 -1.61 -14.02
C GLU A 78 12.70 -0.57 -13.33
N GLY A 79 13.22 0.63 -13.07
CA GLY A 79 12.53 1.62 -12.25
C GLY A 79 12.28 1.10 -10.83
N ASN A 80 11.21 1.55 -10.19
CA ASN A 80 10.75 0.96 -8.93
C ASN A 80 9.24 0.72 -9.00
N PRO A 81 8.79 -0.54 -9.15
CA PRO A 81 7.38 -0.88 -8.98
C PRO A 81 6.97 -0.71 -7.52
N LEU A 82 5.67 -0.66 -7.27
CA LEU A 82 5.10 -0.65 -5.92
C LEU A 82 4.44 -2.00 -5.67
N ILE A 83 4.99 -2.78 -4.75
CA ILE A 83 4.50 -4.11 -4.39
C ILE A 83 4.02 -4.09 -2.94
N ILE A 84 2.77 -4.46 -2.72
CA ILE A 84 2.16 -4.58 -1.40
C ILE A 84 1.63 -6.01 -1.26
N GLY A 85 2.02 -6.70 -0.19
CA GLY A 85 1.60 -8.06 0.11
C GLY A 85 0.14 -8.18 0.57
N GLU A 86 -0.15 -9.31 1.21
CA GLU A 86 -1.48 -9.62 1.74
C GLU A 86 -1.65 -9.14 3.18
N ASP A 87 -2.89 -8.85 3.55
CA ASP A 87 -3.27 -8.43 4.91
C ASP A 87 -2.50 -7.16 5.37
N VAL A 88 -2.23 -6.24 4.44
CA VAL A 88 -1.55 -4.97 4.73
C VAL A 88 -2.55 -3.87 5.04
N THR A 89 -2.31 -3.14 6.12
CA THR A 89 -3.03 -1.92 6.49
C THR A 89 -2.19 -0.70 6.15
N VAL A 90 -2.54 -0.01 5.06
CA VAL A 90 -1.93 1.27 4.69
C VAL A 90 -2.78 2.41 5.26
N GLY A 91 -2.30 2.99 6.36
CA GLY A 91 -2.99 4.00 7.15
C GLY A 91 -3.30 5.28 6.38
N HIS A 92 -4.31 6.01 6.85
CA HIS A 92 -4.78 7.25 6.20
C HIS A 92 -3.64 8.21 5.83
N LYS A 93 -3.73 8.82 4.65
CA LYS A 93 -2.80 9.84 4.14
C LYS A 93 -1.35 9.34 4.07
N ALA A 94 -1.12 8.05 3.91
CA ALA A 94 0.22 7.53 3.64
C ALA A 94 0.65 7.84 2.20
N MET A 95 1.95 8.00 1.99
CA MET A 95 2.58 8.16 0.68
C MET A 95 3.51 6.98 0.44
N LEU A 96 3.13 6.09 -0.49
CA LEU A 96 3.96 4.97 -0.91
C LEU A 96 4.52 5.22 -2.32
N HIS A 97 5.84 5.17 -2.44
CA HIS A 97 6.52 5.43 -3.70
C HIS A 97 7.54 4.33 -4.01
N GLY A 98 7.25 3.49 -5.00
CA GLY A 98 8.20 2.50 -5.53
C GLY A 98 8.83 1.58 -4.48
N CYS A 99 8.10 1.18 -3.44
CA CYS A 99 8.59 0.33 -2.36
C CYS A 99 8.02 -1.10 -2.45
N THR A 100 8.60 -2.02 -1.67
CA THR A 100 8.10 -3.37 -1.48
C THR A 100 7.68 -3.55 -0.02
N ILE A 101 6.42 -3.90 0.20
CA ILE A 101 5.83 -4.20 1.50
C ILE A 101 5.40 -5.66 1.49
N GLY A 102 5.88 -6.43 2.47
CA GLY A 102 5.49 -7.82 2.72
C GLY A 102 4.07 -7.96 3.25
N ASN A 103 3.79 -9.09 3.88
CA ASN A 103 2.47 -9.44 4.41
C ASN A 103 2.29 -8.97 5.85
N ARG A 104 1.03 -8.76 6.28
CA ARG A 104 0.69 -8.39 7.66
C ARG A 104 1.49 -7.17 8.14
N VAL A 105 1.55 -6.13 7.31
CA VAL A 105 2.25 -4.87 7.66
C VAL A 105 1.23 -3.79 7.99
N LEU A 106 1.49 -3.03 9.06
CA LEU A 106 0.74 -1.82 9.37
C LEU A 106 1.61 -0.59 9.09
N VAL A 107 1.24 0.17 8.06
CA VAL A 107 1.82 1.49 7.77
C VAL A 107 0.99 2.54 8.49
N GLY A 108 1.53 3.13 9.55
CA GLY A 108 0.83 4.16 10.32
C GLY A 108 0.46 5.36 9.47
N MET A 109 -0.67 5.98 9.79
CA MET A 109 -1.20 7.14 9.07
C MET A 109 -0.16 8.25 8.87
N GLY A 110 -0.21 8.93 7.73
CA GLY A 110 0.71 10.02 7.40
C GLY A 110 2.16 9.62 7.15
N SER A 111 2.48 8.31 7.12
CA SER A 111 3.84 7.85 6.85
C SER A 111 4.21 7.96 5.36
N ILE A 112 5.50 8.12 5.10
CA ILE A 112 6.08 8.20 3.75
C ILE A 112 7.07 7.04 3.59
N ILE A 113 6.90 6.22 2.56
CA ILE A 113 7.81 5.11 2.22
C ILE A 113 8.33 5.32 0.80
N LEU A 114 9.66 5.41 0.67
CA LEU A 114 10.33 5.82 -0.56
C LEU A 114 10.94 4.66 -1.35
N ASP A 115 11.40 4.99 -2.55
CA ASP A 115 11.84 4.06 -3.58
C ASP A 115 12.86 3.00 -3.12
N GLY A 116 12.58 1.76 -3.50
CA GLY A 116 13.42 0.60 -3.20
C GLY A 116 13.45 0.23 -1.72
N ALA A 117 12.69 0.91 -0.85
CA ALA A 117 12.53 0.44 0.52
C ALA A 117 11.87 -0.94 0.51
N VAL A 118 12.37 -1.82 1.38
CA VAL A 118 11.84 -3.17 1.58
C VAL A 118 11.37 -3.25 3.02
N ILE A 119 10.11 -3.64 3.20
CA ILE A 119 9.49 -3.87 4.48
C ILE A 119 9.12 -5.34 4.50
N GLU A 120 9.77 -6.13 5.35
CA GLU A 120 9.45 -7.55 5.52
C GLU A 120 8.06 -7.74 6.14
N ASP A 121 7.66 -9.00 6.25
CA ASP A 121 6.39 -9.38 6.88
C ASP A 121 6.34 -8.98 8.36
N ASP A 122 5.13 -8.83 8.91
CA ASP A 122 4.92 -8.64 10.35
C ASP A 122 5.64 -7.39 10.92
N VAL A 123 5.54 -6.27 10.20
CA VAL A 123 6.16 -4.99 10.58
C VAL A 123 5.09 -3.96 10.94
N MET A 124 5.37 -3.17 11.98
CA MET A 124 4.58 -1.97 12.29
C MET A 124 5.42 -0.71 12.08
N ILE A 125 4.90 0.23 11.32
CA ILE A 125 5.48 1.56 11.13
C ILE A 125 4.57 2.55 11.85
N GLY A 126 5.10 3.27 12.84
CA GLY A 126 4.33 4.26 13.58
C GLY A 126 3.97 5.47 12.71
N ALA A 127 2.89 6.16 13.07
CA ALA A 127 2.36 7.30 12.32
C ALA A 127 3.39 8.41 12.06
N GLY A 128 3.29 9.06 10.90
CA GLY A 128 4.16 10.17 10.50
C GLY A 128 5.62 9.79 10.26
N SER A 129 5.93 8.49 10.10
CA SER A 129 7.31 8.04 9.87
C SER A 129 7.75 8.27 8.43
N LEU A 130 9.05 8.41 8.21
CA LEU A 130 9.65 8.45 6.88
C LEU A 130 10.64 7.29 6.74
N VAL A 131 10.35 6.36 5.84
CA VAL A 131 11.25 5.26 5.47
C VAL A 131 12.06 5.70 4.25
N PRO A 132 13.40 5.92 4.40
CA PRO A 132 14.23 6.43 3.32
C PRO A 132 14.34 5.46 2.14
N PRO A 133 14.78 5.92 0.96
CA PRO A 133 14.99 5.05 -0.19
C PRO A 133 15.95 3.91 0.14
N ARG A 134 15.66 2.70 -0.37
CA ARG A 134 16.47 1.49 -0.19
C ARG A 134 16.66 1.03 1.26
N LYS A 135 15.87 1.58 2.21
CA LYS A 135 15.92 1.12 3.60
C LYS A 135 15.24 -0.23 3.71
N HIS A 136 15.89 -1.16 4.41
CA HIS A 136 15.32 -2.46 4.76
C HIS A 136 14.79 -2.43 6.20
N LEU A 137 13.52 -2.80 6.39
CA LEU A 137 12.89 -2.98 7.69
C LEU A 137 12.68 -4.48 7.93
N GLU A 138 13.22 -4.97 9.04
CA GLU A 138 13.24 -6.37 9.46
C GLU A 138 11.92 -6.76 10.12
N SER A 139 11.48 -7.98 9.84
CA SER A 139 10.25 -8.59 10.32
C SER A 139 10.16 -8.61 11.86
N GLY A 140 8.95 -8.41 12.38
CA GLY A 140 8.65 -8.53 13.81
C GLY A 140 9.02 -7.31 14.66
N TYR A 141 9.22 -6.14 14.04
CA TYR A 141 9.64 -4.92 14.74
C TYR A 141 8.74 -3.72 14.51
N LEU A 142 8.70 -2.86 15.53
CA LEU A 142 8.19 -1.50 15.45
C LEU A 142 9.28 -0.56 14.90
N TYR A 143 8.92 0.21 13.88
CA TYR A 143 9.71 1.30 13.34
C TYR A 143 9.00 2.63 13.55
N LEU A 144 9.73 3.68 13.95
CA LEU A 144 9.15 5.01 14.14
C LEU A 144 10.18 6.11 13.82
N GLY A 145 9.68 7.23 13.28
CA GLY A 145 10.42 8.49 13.15
C GLY A 145 10.73 8.89 11.72
N SER A 146 11.39 10.03 11.56
CA SER A 146 11.82 10.58 10.28
C SER A 146 13.30 11.00 10.36
N PRO A 147 14.25 10.17 9.86
CA PRO A 147 14.03 8.85 9.27
C PRO A 147 13.64 7.77 10.30
N ALA A 148 12.90 6.77 9.86
CA ALA A 148 12.41 5.67 10.70
C ALA A 148 13.56 4.84 11.27
N LYS A 149 13.48 4.52 12.57
CA LYS A 149 14.44 3.70 13.29
C LYS A 149 13.76 2.47 13.87
N LYS A 150 14.51 1.37 13.94
CA LYS A 150 14.09 0.13 14.62
C LYS A 150 14.00 0.41 16.12
N ILE A 151 12.81 0.31 16.71
CA ILE A 151 12.58 0.71 18.11
C ILE A 151 12.68 -0.49 19.03
N ARG A 152 11.87 -1.52 18.78
CA ARG A 152 11.79 -2.74 19.59
C ARG A 152 11.03 -3.84 18.84
N PRO A 153 11.16 -5.11 19.24
CA PRO A 153 10.28 -6.15 18.76
C PRO A 153 8.82 -5.80 19.03
N LEU A 154 7.93 -6.29 18.17
CA LEU A 154 6.49 -6.27 18.43
C LEU A 154 6.16 -7.19 19.60
N SER A 155 5.18 -6.79 20.41
CA SER A 155 4.55 -7.70 21.36
C SER A 155 3.68 -8.72 20.62
N GLN A 156 3.31 -9.80 21.30
CA GLN A 156 2.38 -10.79 20.75
C GLN A 156 1.03 -10.15 20.37
N GLU A 157 0.53 -9.24 21.21
CA GLU A 157 -0.70 -8.48 20.95
C GLU A 157 -0.58 -7.59 19.71
N GLU A 158 0.59 -6.95 19.49
CA GLU A 158 0.81 -6.14 18.30
C GLU A 158 0.86 -6.98 17.03
N ILE A 159 1.44 -8.18 17.07
CA ILE A 159 1.47 -9.12 15.94
C ILE A 159 0.04 -9.57 15.59
N GLU A 160 -0.73 -10.02 16.58
CA GLU A 160 -2.15 -10.39 16.40
C GLU A 160 -2.99 -9.20 15.90
N GLY A 161 -2.62 -7.99 16.34
CA GLY A 161 -3.22 -6.74 15.90
C GLY A 161 -3.08 -6.46 14.39
N LEU A 162 -2.02 -6.95 13.73
CA LEU A 162 -1.80 -6.76 12.29
C LEU A 162 -2.89 -7.49 11.48
N GLU A 163 -3.10 -8.77 11.78
CA GLU A 163 -4.15 -9.58 11.14
C GLU A 163 -5.56 -9.08 11.51
N TYR A 164 -5.77 -8.76 12.79
CA TYR A 164 -7.04 -8.20 13.25
C TYR A 164 -7.39 -6.91 12.52
N SER A 165 -6.41 -6.04 12.27
CA SER A 165 -6.59 -4.81 11.51
C SER A 165 -7.07 -5.09 10.08
N ALA A 166 -6.37 -5.94 9.34
CA ALA A 166 -6.74 -6.30 7.97
C ALA A 166 -8.15 -6.95 7.91
N ALA A 167 -8.42 -7.90 8.80
CA ALA A 167 -9.71 -8.60 8.86
C ALA A 167 -10.89 -7.65 9.17
N ASN A 168 -10.68 -6.63 10.01
CA ASN A 168 -11.70 -5.59 10.24
C ASN A 168 -12.00 -4.82 8.97
N TYR A 169 -10.97 -4.39 8.23
CA TYR A 169 -11.17 -3.64 7.00
C TYR A 169 -11.88 -4.45 5.91
N VAL A 170 -11.65 -5.76 5.85
CA VAL A 170 -12.44 -6.68 5.00
C VAL A 170 -13.91 -6.71 5.43
N ARG A 171 -14.20 -6.76 6.73
CA ARG A 171 -15.59 -6.70 7.23
C ARG A 171 -16.24 -5.36 6.90
N TRP A 172 -15.57 -4.25 7.20
CA TRP A 172 -16.13 -2.91 6.97
C TRP A 172 -16.36 -2.64 5.49
N LYS A 173 -15.40 -2.94 4.59
CA LYS A 173 -15.64 -2.76 3.16
C LYS A 173 -16.80 -3.63 2.65
N ASN A 174 -17.02 -4.81 3.25
CA ASN A 174 -18.17 -5.64 2.90
C ASN A 174 -19.48 -4.93 3.22
N ASP A 175 -19.57 -4.20 4.33
CA ASP A 175 -20.75 -3.41 4.68
C ASP A 175 -21.06 -2.30 3.65
N TYR A 176 -20.06 -1.83 2.89
CA TYR A 176 -20.21 -0.79 1.85
C TYR A 176 -20.53 -1.32 0.44
N ILE A 177 -20.20 -2.59 0.14
CA ILE A 177 -20.43 -3.18 -1.20
C ILE A 177 -21.70 -4.04 -1.28
N LEU A 178 -22.46 -4.14 -0.17
CA LEU A 178 -23.78 -4.77 -0.11
C LEU A 178 -24.87 -3.91 -0.78
#